data_AF-A0A9Q4FXZ8-F1
#
_entry.id   AF-A0A9Q4FXZ8-F1
#
_cell.length_a   1.000
_cell.length_b   1.000
_cell.length_c   1.000
_cell.angle_alpha   90.00
_cell.angle_beta   90.00
_cell.angle_gamma   90.00
#
_symmetry.space_group_name_H-M   'P 1'
#
loop_
_entity.id
_entity.type
_entity.pdbx_description
1 polymer ?
#
loop_
_entity_poly.entity_id
_entity_poly.type
_entity_poly.pdbx_seq_one_letter_code
_entity_poly.pdbx_strand_id
1 'polypeptide(L)'
;MEFVSKAKRGDIKAFEYLINLEKDKLYRLAFTYVKNEEDALEIFQETVTKALEKISGLKNEQYFSTWITKILINTSMDHLNVKKIKTLG
;
A
#
# COMPACT_ATOMS: atom_id res chain seq x y z
N MET A 1 -12.95 5.79 11.98
CA MET A 1 -12.44 7.15 11.66
C MET A 1 -11.39 7.61 12.67
N GLU A 2 -11.59 7.40 13.97
CA GLU A 2 -10.60 7.78 15.02
C GLU A 2 -9.15 7.36 14.72
N PHE A 3 -8.92 6.13 14.26
CA PHE A 3 -7.56 5.64 13.94
C PHE A 3 -6.92 6.35 12.74
N VAL A 4 -7.70 6.71 11.71
CA VAL A 4 -7.17 7.42 10.53
C VAL A 4 -6.71 8.81 10.95
N SER A 5 -7.52 9.51 11.74
CA SER A 5 -7.18 10.82 12.28
C SER A 5 -5.92 10.78 13.16
N LYS A 6 -5.77 9.76 14.00
CA LYS A 6 -4.55 9.55 14.82
C LYS A 6 -3.33 9.27 13.95
N ALA A 7 -3.45 8.35 12.99
CA ALA A 7 -2.37 7.99 12.08
C ALA A 7 -1.88 9.20 11.25
N LYS A 8 -2.81 10.05 10.80
CA LYS A 8 -2.50 11.33 10.13
C LYS A 8 -1.67 12.29 10.98
N ARG A 9 -1.76 12.21 12.31
CA ARG A 9 -0.97 13.00 13.25
C ARG A 9 0.36 12.34 13.65
N GLY A 10 0.72 11.22 13.02
CA GLY A 10 1.97 10.50 13.28
C GLY A 10 1.85 9.38 14.33
N ASP A 11 0.64 8.99 14.73
CA ASP A 11 0.45 7.82 15.59
C ASP A 11 0.70 6.53 14.79
N ILE A 12 1.92 5.99 14.94
CA ILE A 12 2.38 4.78 14.24
C ILE A 12 1.52 3.56 14.62
N LYS A 13 1.08 3.45 15.88
CA LYS A 13 0.26 2.30 16.31
C LYS A 13 -1.11 2.34 15.65
N ALA A 14 -1.70 3.53 15.53
CA ALA A 14 -2.95 3.70 14.80
C ALA A 14 -2.79 3.37 13.31
N PHE A 15 -1.65 3.72 12.71
CA PHE A 15 -1.33 3.34 11.34
C PHE A 15 -1.18 1.82 11.18
N GLU A 16 -0.37 1.17 12.01
CA GLU A 16 -0.19 -0.29 12.02
C GLU A 16 -1.52 -1.03 12.15
N TYR A 17 -2.40 -0.56 13.02
CA TYR A 17 -3.75 -1.12 13.16
C TYR A 17 -4.54 -1.05 11.85
N LEU A 18 -4.54 0.10 11.17
CA LEU A 18 -5.19 0.27 9.87
C LEU A 18 -4.59 -0.63 8.79
N ILE A 19 -3.26 -0.76 8.76
CA ILE A 19 -2.56 -1.64 7.81
C ILE A 19 -2.92 -3.10 8.07
N ASN A 20 -2.97 -3.54 9.33
CA ASN A 20 -3.35 -4.91 9.67
C ASN A 20 -4.78 -5.25 9.21
N LEU A 21 -5.72 -4.29 9.26
CA LEU A 21 -7.07 -4.48 8.72
C LEU A 21 -7.10 -4.64 7.20
N GLU A 22 -6.16 -4.02 6.49
CA GLU A 22 -6.11 -4.03 5.02
C GLU A 22 -5.16 -5.10 4.45
N LYS A 23 -4.28 -5.68 5.29
CA LYS A 23 -3.17 -6.56 4.91
C LYS A 23 -3.58 -7.64 3.94
N ASP A 24 -4.57 -8.45 4.32
CA ASP A 24 -5.05 -9.58 3.53
C ASP A 24 -5.60 -9.16 2.17
N LYS A 25 -6.32 -8.04 2.11
CA LYS A 25 -6.90 -7.51 0.88
C LYS A 25 -5.80 -7.00 -0.04
N LEU A 26 -4.85 -6.23 0.49
CA LEU A 26 -3.75 -5.64 -0.26
C LEU A 26 -2.79 -6.72 -0.78
N TYR A 27 -2.45 -7.69 0.05
CA TYR A 27 -1.56 -8.79 -0.35
C TYR A 27 -2.18 -9.64 -1.47
N ARG A 28 -3.45 -10.05 -1.31
CA ARG A 28 -4.16 -10.79 -2.37
C ARG A 28 -4.23 -9.99 -3.66
N LEU A 29 -4.54 -8.69 -3.56
CA LEU A 29 -4.60 -7.83 -4.74
C LEU A 29 -3.23 -7.73 -5.42
N ALA A 30 -2.16 -7.45 -4.68
CA ALA A 30 -0.80 -7.41 -5.24
C ALA A 30 -0.45 -8.72 -5.95
N PHE A 31 -0.74 -9.86 -5.32
CA PHE A 31 -0.52 -11.18 -5.91
C PHE A 31 -1.27 -11.38 -7.24
N THR A 32 -2.48 -10.82 -7.40
CA THR A 32 -3.19 -10.92 -8.70
C THR A 32 -2.47 -10.21 -9.85
N TYR A 33 -1.68 -9.17 -9.56
CA TYR A 33 -0.89 -8.43 -10.56
C TYR A 33 0.41 -9.15 -10.92
N VAL A 34 1.14 -9.67 -9.93
CA VAL A 34 2.51 -10.20 -10.14
C VAL A 34 2.59 -11.72 -10.18
N LYS A 35 1.62 -12.43 -9.60
CA LYS A 35 1.57 -13.91 -9.51
C LYS A 35 2.85 -14.54 -8.94
N ASN A 36 3.53 -13.82 -8.06
CA ASN A 36 4.74 -14.23 -7.36
C ASN A 36 4.66 -13.70 -5.93
N GLU A 37 4.97 -14.56 -4.96
CA GLU A 37 4.79 -14.24 -3.53
C GLU A 37 5.80 -13.21 -3.02
N GLU A 38 7.05 -13.29 -3.49
CA GLU A 38 8.13 -12.36 -3.12
C GLU A 38 7.85 -10.96 -3.66
N ASP A 39 7.52 -10.86 -4.95
CA ASP A 39 7.12 -9.61 -5.60
C ASP A 39 5.89 -9.00 -4.91
N ALA A 40 4.89 -9.83 -4.55
CA ALA A 40 3.68 -9.35 -3.89
C ALA A 40 3.98 -8.81 -2.48
N LEU A 41 4.91 -9.45 -1.76
CA LEU A 41 5.37 -9.00 -0.45
C LEU A 41 6.16 -7.68 -0.56
N GLU A 42 7.05 -7.56 -1.55
CA GLU A 42 7.82 -6.33 -1.82
C GLU A 42 6.88 -5.16 -2.12
N ILE A 43 5.92 -5.35 -3.04
CA ILE A 43 4.90 -4.35 -3.37
C ILE A 43 4.08 -3.95 -2.14
N PHE A 44 3.67 -4.93 -1.31
CA PHE A 44 2.92 -4.64 -0.10
C PHE A 44 3.74 -3.78 0.87
N GLN A 45 5.00 -4.14 1.12
CA GLN A 45 5.88 -3.38 2.01
C GLN A 45 6.11 -1.96 1.48
N GLU A 46 6.41 -1.80 0.19
CA GLU A 46 6.60 -0.49 -0.42
C GLU A 46 5.32 0.35 -0.37
N THR A 47 4.16 -0.27 -0.55
CA THR A 47 2.85 0.39 -0.40
C THR A 47 2.64 0.90 1.01
N VAL A 48 2.98 0.11 2.03
CA VAL A 48 2.88 0.52 3.44
C VAL A 48 3.80 1.71 3.72
N THR A 49 5.05 1.68 3.23
CA THR A 49 6.00 2.80 3.36
C THR A 49 5.46 4.07 2.70
N LYS A 50 5.04 4.00 1.43
CA LYS A 50 4.44 5.12 0.70
C LYS A 50 3.17 5.64 1.38
N ALA A 51 2.36 4.76 1.95
CA ALA A 51 1.16 5.14 2.68
C ALA A 51 1.52 5.88 3.98
N LEU A 52 2.52 5.43 4.74
CA LEU A 52 2.96 6.11 5.95
C LEU A 52 3.42 7.55 5.67
N GLU A 53 4.18 7.75 4.59
CA GLU A 53 4.65 9.07 4.16
C GLU A 53 3.51 10.00 3.72
N LYS A 54 2.47 9.44 3.09
CA LYS A 54 1.41 10.21 2.42
C LYS A 54 0.12 10.34 3.24
N ILE A 55 -0.02 9.62 4.35
CA ILE A 55 -1.30 9.54 5.08
C ILE A 55 -1.78 10.91 5.56
N SER A 56 -0.88 11.81 5.94
CA SER A 56 -1.20 13.19 6.34
C SER A 56 -2.00 13.95 5.28
N GLY A 57 -1.78 13.63 3.99
CA GLY A 57 -2.49 14.21 2.84
C GLY A 57 -3.85 13.60 2.52
N LEU A 58 -4.29 12.54 3.21
CA LEU A 58 -5.60 11.92 3.00
C LEU A 58 -6.73 12.90 3.37
N LYS A 59 -7.40 13.47 2.38
CA LYS A 59 -8.43 14.51 2.57
C LYS A 59 -9.67 14.02 3.30
N ASN A 60 -10.13 12.82 3.00
CA ASN A 60 -11.32 12.25 3.61
C ASN A 60 -11.01 10.85 4.15
N GLU A 61 -11.10 10.75 5.48
CA GLU A 61 -10.71 9.59 6.26
C GLU A 61 -11.55 8.34 5.95
N GLN A 62 -12.80 8.52 5.49
CA GLN A 62 -13.69 7.40 5.14
C GLN A 62 -13.19 6.61 3.93
N TYR A 63 -12.34 7.22 3.09
CA TYR A 63 -11.78 6.60 1.89
C TYR A 63 -10.41 5.99 2.09
N PHE A 64 -9.95 5.78 3.33
CA PHE A 64 -8.64 5.18 3.61
C PHE A 64 -8.42 3.89 2.79
N SER A 65 -9.39 2.98 2.82
CA SER A 65 -9.33 1.69 2.11
C SER A 65 -9.15 1.85 0.60
N THR A 66 -9.90 2.76 -0.02
CA THR A 66 -9.78 3.08 -1.45
C THR A 66 -8.46 3.77 -1.77
N TRP A 67 -8.02 4.69 -0.90
CA TRP A 67 -6.80 5.45 -1.07
C TRP A 67 -5.55 4.57 -1.03
N ILE A 68 -5.44 3.68 -0.04
CA ILE A 68 -4.29 2.76 0.05
C ILE A 68 -4.30 1.73 -1.08
N THR A 69 -5.47 1.29 -1.52
CA THR A 69 -5.61 0.43 -2.70
C THR A 69 -5.07 1.09 -3.97
N LYS A 70 -5.28 2.41 -4.15
CA LYS A 70 -4.69 3.16 -5.28
C LYS A 70 -3.16 3.22 -5.21
N ILE A 71 -2.61 3.39 -4.01
CA ILE A 71 -1.14 3.36 -3.81
C ILE A 71 -0.59 1.99 -4.19
N LEU A 72 -1.28 0.91 -3.77
CA LEU A 72 -0.91 -0.46 -4.12
C LEU A 72 -0.90 -0.68 -5.63
N ILE A 73 -1.99 -0.32 -6.32
CA ILE A 73 -2.10 -0.51 -7.79
C ILE A 73 -0.96 0.22 -8.50
N ASN A 74 -0.69 1.48 -8.15
CA ASN A 74 0.41 2.23 -8.75
C ASN A 74 1.76 1.56 -8.49
N THR A 75 1.99 1.11 -7.26
CA THR A 75 3.23 0.41 -6.87
C THR A 75 3.40 -0.91 -7.63
N SER A 76 2.32 -1.68 -7.83
CA SER A 76 2.34 -2.89 -8.67
C SER A 76 2.70 -2.58 -10.13
N MET A 77 2.15 -1.51 -10.70
CA MET A 77 2.45 -1.11 -12.08
C MET A 77 3.90 -0.65 -12.24
N ASP A 78 4.41 0.13 -11.28
CA ASP A 78 5.81 0.57 -11.24
C ASP A 78 6.75 -0.64 -11.16
N HIS A 79 6.46 -1.60 -10.28
CA HIS A 79 7.23 -2.84 -10.14
C HIS A 79 7.30 -3.63 -11.45
N LEU A 80 6.16 -3.83 -12.10
CA LEU A 80 6.07 -4.54 -13.39
C LEU A 80 6.85 -3.82 -14.50
N ASN A 81 6.81 -2.49 -14.54
CA ASN A 81 7.58 -1.70 -15.50
C ASN A 81 9.09 -1.86 -15.29
N VAL A 82 9.56 -1.78 -14.05
CA VAL A 82 10.98 -1.98 -13.70
C VAL A 82 11.43 -3.39 -14.06
N LYS A 83 10.62 -4.42 -13.74
CA LYS A 83 10.94 -5.82 -14.06
C LYS A 83 11.04 -6.04 -15.57
N LYS A 84 10.13 -5.45 -16.36
CA LYS A 84 10.19 -5.52 -17.82
C LYS A 84 11.49 -4.93 -18.39
N ILE A 85 11.95 -3.80 -17.85
CA ILE A 85 13.22 -3.18 -18.28
C ILE A 85 14.41 -4.07 -17.94
N LYS A 86 14.44 -4.67 -16.74
CA LYS A 86 15.52 -5.56 -16.31
C LYS A 86 15.64 -6.83 -17.16
N THR A 87 14.53 -7.37 -17.68
CA THR A 87 14.55 -8.58 -18.52
C THR A 87 14.97 -8.30 -19.98
N LEU A 88 14.99 -7.03 -20.40
CA LEU A 88 15.32 -6.61 -21.78
C LEU A 88 16.77 -6.14 -21.97
N GLY A 89 17.57 -6.09 -20.89
CA GLY A 89 18.99 -5.76 -20.91
C GLY A 89 19.85 -6.99 -20.62
#